data_AF-A0A502I5F6-F1
#
_entry.id   AF-A0A502I5F6-F1
#
_cell.length_a   1.000
_cell.length_b   1.000
_cell.length_c   1.000
_cell.angle_alpha   90.00
_cell.angle_beta   90.00
_cell.angle_gamma   90.00
#
_symmetry.space_group_name_H-M   'P 1'
#
loop_
_entity.id
_entity.type
_entity.pdbx_description
1 polymer ?
#
loop_
_entity_poly.entity_id
_entity_poly.type
_entity_poly.pdbx_seq_one_letter_code
_entity_poly.pdbx_strand_id
1 'polypeptide(L)'
;MRYLKVIAQDQSANGQPDTLHLRFYEDEQLQREATQTDLHRLKRLGTAYLKCAWYNAGDEEARHLRIFSQNPSADGTPETVRLHFHDGAQIAYKAAVHDLDNDGAYEVVLSSDVDNDGRADRTDRSRVSALVREFLKVGWW
;
A
#
# COMPACT_ATOMS: atom_id res chain seq x y z
N MET A 1 -11.83 9.94 5.26
CA MET A 1 -11.08 8.67 5.38
C MET A 1 -9.60 8.92 5.09
N ARG A 2 -8.70 8.59 6.02
CA ARG A 2 -7.27 8.76 5.81
C ARG A 2 -6.66 7.59 5.04
N TYR A 3 -5.78 7.89 4.09
CA TYR A 3 -5.02 6.86 3.38
C TYR A 3 -3.62 7.35 3.01
N LEU A 4 -2.71 6.39 2.82
CA LEU A 4 -1.41 6.62 2.21
C LEU A 4 -1.49 6.26 0.73
N LYS A 5 -1.15 7.21 -0.15
CA LYS A 5 -0.95 6.98 -1.59
C LYS A 5 0.52 6.68 -1.83
N VAL A 6 0.79 5.56 -2.52
CA VAL A 6 2.14 5.12 -2.90
C VAL A 6 2.24 5.08 -4.42
N ILE A 7 3.20 5.79 -4.98
CA ILE A 7 3.42 5.88 -6.43
C ILE A 7 4.88 5.51 -6.69
N ALA A 8 5.13 4.55 -7.57
CA ALA A 8 6.47 4.23 -8.06
C ALA A 8 6.57 4.55 -9.56
N GLN A 9 7.73 5.03 -9.97
CA GLN A 9 8.02 5.51 -11.31
C GLN A 9 9.40 5.01 -11.77
N ASP A 10 9.47 4.52 -13.00
CA ASP A 10 10.71 4.24 -13.74
C ASP A 10 10.99 5.43 -14.68
N GLN A 11 11.61 6.49 -14.14
CA GLN A 11 11.87 7.71 -14.91
C GLN A 11 13.08 7.55 -15.83
N SER A 12 14.03 6.69 -15.48
CA SER A 12 15.21 6.40 -16.28
C SER A 12 14.96 5.40 -17.42
N ALA A 13 13.75 4.82 -17.50
CA ALA A 13 13.34 3.84 -18.50
C ALA A 13 14.24 2.60 -18.53
N ASN A 14 14.71 2.16 -17.35
CA ASN A 14 15.61 1.02 -17.21
C ASN A 14 14.88 -0.30 -16.90
N GLY A 15 13.54 -0.26 -16.82
CA GLY A 15 12.68 -1.38 -16.47
C GLY A 15 12.48 -1.56 -14.97
N GLN A 16 13.02 -0.68 -14.13
CA GLN A 16 12.86 -0.71 -12.67
C GLN A 16 12.50 0.68 -12.14
N PRO A 17 11.57 0.76 -11.17
CA PRO A 17 11.24 2.03 -10.54
C PRO A 17 12.44 2.62 -9.79
N ASP A 18 12.78 3.86 -10.13
CA ASP A 18 13.87 4.64 -9.52
C ASP A 18 13.36 5.77 -8.62
N THR A 19 12.05 6.06 -8.66
CA THR A 19 11.41 7.11 -7.89
C THR A 19 10.20 6.56 -7.13
N LEU A 20 10.05 6.98 -5.87
CA LEU A 20 8.94 6.59 -5.00
C LEU A 20 8.36 7.82 -4.30
N HIS A 21 7.09 8.12 -4.58
CA HIS A 21 6.33 9.18 -3.92
C HIS A 21 5.36 8.59 -2.90
N LEU A 22 5.37 9.15 -1.70
CA LEU A 22 4.49 8.80 -0.61
C LEU A 22 3.70 10.04 -0.21
N ARG A 23 2.37 9.97 -0.26
CA ARG A 23 1.49 11.12 -0.02
C ARG A 23 0.38 10.75 0.95
N PHE A 24 0.15 11.60 1.94
CA PHE A 24 -0.83 11.42 2.99
C PHE A 24 -2.10 12.18 2.62
N TYR A 25 -3.21 11.45 2.52
CA TYR A 25 -4.51 11.99 2.15
C TYR A 25 -5.52 11.83 3.28
N GLU A 26 -6.47 12.75 3.32
CA GLU A 26 -7.72 12.63 4.05
C GLU A 26 -8.85 12.91 3.06
N ASP A 27 -9.68 11.90 2.83
CA ASP A 27 -10.56 11.82 1.67
C ASP A 27 -9.74 12.06 0.40
N GLU A 28 -10.22 12.86 -0.55
CA GLU A 28 -9.44 13.15 -1.77
C GLU A 28 -8.49 14.35 -1.59
N GLN A 29 -8.39 14.91 -0.39
CA GLN A 29 -7.53 16.07 -0.14
C GLN A 29 -6.12 15.63 0.29
N LEU A 30 -5.12 16.09 -0.47
CA LEU A 30 -3.72 15.96 -0.09
C LEU A 30 -3.47 16.77 1.18
N GLN A 31 -3.10 16.09 2.26
CA GLN A 31 -2.73 16.74 3.52
C GLN A 31 -1.26 17.13 3.50
N ARG A 32 -0.39 16.22 3.06
CA ARG A 32 1.06 16.45 2.91
C ARG A 32 1.74 15.37 2.08
N GLU A 33 2.88 15.72 1.51
CA GLU A 33 3.83 14.74 0.99
C GLU A 33 4.72 14.19 2.11
N ALA A 34 5.35 13.04 1.88
CA ALA A 34 6.29 12.44 2.81
C ALA A 34 7.55 13.30 2.94
N THR A 35 7.91 13.61 4.18
CA THR A 35 9.20 14.22 4.53
C THR A 35 10.31 13.17 4.47
N GLN A 36 11.57 13.61 4.56
CA GLN A 36 12.71 12.69 4.69
C GLN A 36 12.59 11.75 5.89
N THR A 37 12.00 12.22 7.00
CA THR A 37 11.73 11.39 8.17
C THR A 37 10.68 10.32 7.88
N ASP A 38 9.62 10.66 7.15
CA ASP A 38 8.62 9.68 6.72
C ASP A 38 9.24 8.65 5.79
N LEU A 39 10.03 9.07 4.79
CA LEU A 39 10.71 8.18 3.85
C LEU A 39 11.63 7.18 4.58
N HIS A 40 12.34 7.63 5.62
CA HIS A 40 13.15 6.75 6.45
C HIS A 40 12.30 5.70 7.18
N ARG A 41 11.18 6.11 7.80
CA ARG A 41 10.26 5.20 8.50
C ARG A 41 9.57 4.23 7.54
N LEU A 42 9.21 4.71 6.35
CA LEU A 42 8.48 3.99 5.31
C LEU A 42 9.38 3.19 4.36
N LYS A 43 10.70 3.19 4.55
CA LYS A 43 11.65 2.50 3.67
C LYS A 43 11.28 1.03 3.42
N ARG A 44 10.84 0.33 4.48
CA ARG A 44 10.42 -1.08 4.39
C ARG A 44 9.10 -1.25 3.63
N LEU A 45 8.15 -0.32 3.83
CA LEU A 45 6.91 -0.28 3.05
C LEU A 45 7.22 -0.05 1.56
N GLY A 46 8.06 0.94 1.24
CA GLY A 46 8.49 1.20 -0.13
C GLY A 46 9.14 -0.03 -0.77
N THR A 47 10.08 -0.68 -0.07
CA THR A 47 10.74 -1.90 -0.57
C THR A 47 9.74 -3.04 -0.79
N ALA A 48 8.72 -3.19 0.07
CA ALA A 48 7.67 -4.19 -0.13
C ALA A 48 6.80 -3.85 -1.35
N TYR A 49 6.47 -2.57 -1.55
CA TYR A 49 5.67 -2.09 -2.68
C TYR A 49 6.38 -2.26 -4.01
N LEU A 50 7.68 -2.01 -4.09
CA LEU A 50 8.44 -2.20 -5.35
C LEU A 50 8.47 -3.68 -5.78
N LYS A 51 8.37 -4.61 -4.83
CA LYS A 51 8.24 -6.04 -5.14
C LYS A 51 6.87 -6.42 -5.71
N CYS A 52 5.89 -5.52 -5.67
CA CYS A 52 4.60 -5.74 -6.30
C CYS A 52 4.63 -5.48 -7.82
N ALA A 53 5.76 -5.01 -8.37
CA ALA A 53 5.89 -4.61 -9.78
C ALA A 53 4.79 -3.63 -10.25
N TRP A 54 4.24 -2.83 -9.33
CA TRP A 54 3.19 -1.84 -9.62
C TRP A 54 3.79 -0.43 -9.73
N TYR A 55 4.30 -0.10 -10.91
CA TYR A 55 4.95 1.18 -11.20
C TYR A 55 4.56 1.72 -12.57
N ASN A 56 4.82 3.01 -12.76
CA ASN A 56 4.57 3.75 -13.98
C ASN A 56 5.85 3.87 -14.82
N ALA A 57 5.72 3.91 -16.14
CA ALA A 57 6.80 4.35 -17.01
C ALA A 57 6.86 5.89 -17.01
N GLY A 58 8.04 6.47 -16.89
CA GLY A 58 8.19 7.93 -16.85
C GLY A 58 7.61 8.55 -15.58
N ASP A 59 7.08 9.76 -15.71
CA ASP A 59 6.55 10.58 -14.61
C ASP A 59 5.02 10.47 -14.43
N GLU A 60 4.39 9.49 -15.06
CA GLU A 60 2.97 9.21 -14.87
C GLU A 60 2.64 8.73 -13.44
N GLU A 61 1.39 8.89 -13.04
CA GLU A 61 0.89 8.47 -11.71
C GLU A 61 -0.38 7.62 -11.77
N ALA A 62 -0.70 7.06 -12.94
CA ALA A 62 -1.89 6.24 -13.14
C ALA A 62 -1.88 5.05 -12.18
N ARG A 63 -0.75 4.34 -12.12
CA ARG A 63 -0.54 3.21 -11.21
C ARG A 63 -0.12 3.66 -9.84
N HIS A 64 -0.97 3.42 -8.86
CA HIS A 64 -0.69 3.74 -7.47
C HIS A 64 -1.43 2.81 -6.51
N LEU A 65 -0.89 2.66 -5.31
CA LEU A 65 -1.60 2.01 -4.20
C LEU A 65 -2.24 3.08 -3.31
N ARG A 66 -3.49 2.84 -2.92
CA ARG A 66 -4.10 3.47 -1.73
C ARG A 66 -4.21 2.42 -0.64
N ILE A 67 -3.57 2.67 0.51
CA ILE A 67 -3.65 1.80 1.69
C ILE A 67 -4.24 2.58 2.86
N PHE A 68 -5.22 1.98 3.53
CA PHE A 68 -5.95 2.58 4.66
C PHE A 68 -6.47 1.51 5.58
N SER A 69 -6.74 1.88 6.83
CA SER A 69 -7.42 0.99 7.76
C SER A 69 -8.86 1.43 8.07
N GLN A 70 -9.59 0.53 8.69
CA GLN A 70 -10.93 0.72 9.18
C GLN A 70 -11.02 0.17 10.59
N ASN A 71 -11.83 0.83 11.42
CA ASN A 71 -12.21 0.34 12.73
C ASN A 71 -13.75 0.25 12.83
N PRO A 72 -14.35 -0.84 12.32
CA PRO A 72 -15.78 -1.10 12.45
C PRO A 72 -16.33 -1.12 13.89
N SER A 73 -15.60 -1.68 14.87
CA SER A 73 -16.07 -1.72 16.27
C SER A 73 -16.01 -0.37 16.99
N ALA A 74 -15.24 0.58 16.45
CA ALA A 74 -14.95 1.89 17.03
C ALA A 74 -14.19 1.83 18.37
N ASP A 75 -13.37 0.79 18.60
CA ASP A 75 -12.56 0.60 19.81
C ASP A 75 -11.24 1.42 19.85
N GLY A 76 -10.94 2.18 18.80
CA GLY A 76 -9.70 2.93 18.61
C GLY A 76 -8.55 2.17 17.93
N THR A 77 -8.73 0.92 17.49
CA THR A 77 -7.69 0.12 16.83
C THR A 77 -8.03 -0.30 15.38
N PRO A 78 -7.04 -0.53 14.50
CA PRO A 78 -7.28 -0.96 13.13
C PRO A 78 -7.64 -2.45 13.06
N GLU A 79 -8.90 -2.77 12.77
CA GLU A 79 -9.33 -4.17 12.61
C GLU A 79 -9.16 -4.67 11.17
N THR A 80 -9.22 -3.76 10.20
CA THR A 80 -9.13 -4.08 8.78
C THR A 80 -8.19 -3.13 8.08
N VAL A 81 -7.30 -3.64 7.24
CA VAL A 81 -6.48 -2.83 6.34
C VAL A 81 -6.80 -3.20 4.90
N ARG A 82 -7.17 -2.21 4.09
CA ARG A 82 -7.49 -2.37 2.68
C ARG A 82 -6.41 -1.77 1.80
N LEU A 83 -6.13 -2.47 0.70
CA LEU A 83 -5.16 -2.09 -0.31
C LEU A 83 -5.89 -2.05 -1.65
N HIS A 84 -5.93 -0.88 -2.25
CA HIS A 84 -6.48 -0.69 -3.59
C HIS A 84 -5.36 -0.34 -4.55
N PHE A 85 -5.09 -1.23 -5.50
CA PHE A 85 -4.15 -0.98 -6.60
C PHE A 85 -4.93 -0.35 -7.74
N HIS A 86 -4.63 0.92 -8.01
CA HIS A 86 -5.29 1.71 -9.03
C HIS A 86 -4.50 1.69 -10.33
N ASP A 87 -5.22 1.70 -11.45
CA ASP A 87 -4.74 2.07 -12.77
C ASP A 87 -5.63 3.20 -13.31
N GLY A 88 -5.14 4.43 -13.18
CA GLY A 88 -5.92 5.63 -13.41
C GLY A 88 -7.10 5.74 -12.43
N ALA A 89 -8.32 5.87 -12.97
CA ALA A 89 -9.54 5.96 -12.18
C ALA A 89 -10.07 4.59 -11.70
N GLN A 90 -9.56 3.49 -12.24
CA GLN A 90 -10.04 2.15 -11.94
C GLN A 90 -9.22 1.49 -10.83
N ILE A 91 -9.85 0.60 -10.07
CA ILE A 91 -9.14 -0.30 -9.17
C ILE A 91 -8.87 -1.59 -9.95
N ALA A 92 -7.61 -1.84 -10.29
CA ALA A 92 -7.19 -3.03 -11.02
C ALA A 92 -7.41 -4.29 -10.17
N TYR A 93 -7.04 -4.23 -8.88
CA TYR A 93 -7.33 -5.29 -7.90
C TYR A 93 -7.30 -4.77 -6.46
N LYS A 94 -7.90 -5.57 -5.56
CA LYS A 94 -8.02 -5.27 -4.13
C LYS A 94 -7.36 -6.37 -3.32
N ALA A 95 -6.71 -5.97 -2.24
CA ALA A 95 -6.28 -6.86 -1.18
C ALA A 95 -6.77 -6.34 0.18
N ALA A 96 -6.90 -7.23 1.15
CA ALA A 96 -7.32 -6.87 2.49
C ALA A 96 -6.70 -7.79 3.54
N VAL A 97 -6.48 -7.24 4.72
CA VAL A 97 -6.08 -7.96 5.93
C VAL A 97 -7.09 -7.66 7.02
N HIS A 98 -7.48 -8.68 7.76
CA HIS A 98 -8.30 -8.55 8.96
C HIS A 98 -7.55 -9.14 10.15
N ASP A 99 -7.48 -8.33 11.21
CA ASP A 99 -7.05 -8.70 12.56
C ASP A 99 -8.32 -8.65 13.43
N LEU A 100 -8.98 -9.80 13.58
CA LEU A 100 -10.36 -9.90 14.07
C LEU A 100 -10.46 -9.89 15.60
N ASP A 101 -9.39 -10.27 16.28
CA ASP A 101 -9.30 -10.24 17.75
C ASP A 101 -8.26 -9.23 18.27
N ASN A 102 -7.63 -8.47 17.36
CA ASN A 102 -6.71 -7.37 17.64
C ASN A 102 -5.48 -7.82 18.43
N ASP A 103 -5.03 -9.06 18.18
CA ASP A 103 -3.85 -9.64 18.80
C ASP A 103 -2.55 -9.32 18.01
N GLY A 104 -2.68 -8.68 16.85
CA GLY A 104 -1.60 -8.33 15.94
C GLY A 104 -1.24 -9.44 14.92
N ALA A 105 -1.90 -10.59 14.98
CA ALA A 105 -1.92 -11.61 13.94
C ALA A 105 -3.00 -11.28 12.89
N TYR A 106 -2.90 -11.93 11.74
CA TYR A 106 -3.81 -11.68 10.62
C TYR A 106 -4.60 -12.96 10.33
N GLU A 107 -5.85 -13.02 10.80
CA GLU A 107 -6.73 -14.19 10.66
C GLU A 107 -7.13 -14.37 9.20
N VAL A 108 -7.36 -13.25 8.50
CA VAL A 108 -7.75 -13.26 7.10
C VAL A 108 -6.82 -12.37 6.31
N VAL A 109 -6.21 -12.95 5.26
CA VAL A 109 -5.47 -12.21 4.25
C VAL A 109 -6.05 -12.55 2.89
N LEU A 110 -6.70 -11.57 2.27
CA LEU A 110 -7.20 -11.63 0.91
C LEU A 110 -6.16 -10.99 -0.01
N SER A 111 -5.59 -11.80 -0.91
CA SER A 111 -4.61 -11.36 -1.90
C SER A 111 -4.94 -11.96 -3.26
N SER A 112 -4.91 -11.13 -4.30
CA SER A 112 -4.79 -11.57 -5.70
C SER A 112 -3.30 -11.73 -6.07
N ASP A 113 -3.01 -11.92 -7.36
CA ASP A 113 -1.67 -11.69 -7.93
C ASP A 113 -1.32 -10.20 -7.77
N VAL A 114 -0.76 -9.84 -6.62
CA VAL A 114 -0.41 -8.45 -6.28
C VAL A 114 1.02 -8.12 -6.68
N ASP A 115 1.86 -9.12 -6.92
CA ASP A 115 3.20 -8.93 -7.47
C ASP A 115 3.33 -9.06 -8.98
N ASN A 116 2.22 -9.28 -9.66
CA ASN A 116 2.09 -9.27 -11.11
C ASN A 116 3.01 -10.31 -11.78
N ASP A 117 3.22 -11.45 -11.12
CA ASP A 117 4.03 -12.56 -11.63
C ASP A 117 3.20 -13.58 -12.45
N GLY A 118 1.88 -13.36 -12.53
CA GLY A 118 0.91 -14.20 -13.23
C GLY A 118 0.33 -15.33 -12.37
N ARG A 119 0.60 -15.36 -11.06
CA ARG A 119 0.11 -16.38 -10.13
C ARG A 119 -0.44 -15.72 -8.88
N ALA A 120 -1.52 -16.29 -8.34
CA ALA A 120 -2.03 -15.91 -7.03
C ALA A 120 -1.61 -16.97 -6.01
N ASP A 121 -0.58 -16.69 -5.23
CA ASP A 121 0.04 -17.67 -4.33
C ASP A 121 0.46 -17.12 -2.95
N ARG A 122 1.31 -17.88 -2.25
CA ARG A 122 1.76 -17.54 -0.88
C ARG A 122 2.68 -16.31 -0.86
N THR A 123 3.34 -16.02 -1.97
CA THR A 123 4.19 -14.85 -2.15
C THR A 123 3.34 -13.59 -2.07
N ASP A 124 2.22 -13.54 -2.79
CA ASP A 124 1.25 -12.43 -2.73
C ASP A 124 0.76 -12.17 -1.32
N ARG A 125 0.33 -13.23 -0.62
CA ARG A 125 -0.09 -13.14 0.77
C ARG A 125 1.00 -12.49 1.62
N SER A 126 2.26 -12.90 1.42
CA SER A 126 3.41 -12.36 2.14
C SER A 126 3.70 -10.89 1.78
N ARG A 127 3.47 -10.47 0.53
CA ARG A 127 3.58 -9.07 0.09
C ARG A 127 2.53 -8.20 0.76
N VAL A 128 1.27 -8.62 0.73
CA VAL A 128 0.15 -7.92 1.38
C VAL A 128 0.43 -7.76 2.88
N SER A 129 0.76 -8.84 3.58
CA SER A 129 1.07 -8.77 5.02
C SER A 129 2.24 -7.84 5.33
N ALA A 130 3.28 -7.81 4.48
CA ALA A 130 4.42 -6.91 4.66
C ALA A 130 4.02 -5.43 4.50
N LEU A 131 3.21 -5.10 3.48
CA LEU A 131 2.71 -3.74 3.28
C LEU A 131 1.85 -3.28 4.46
N VAL A 132 0.92 -4.12 4.91
CA VAL A 132 0.03 -3.83 6.05
C VAL A 132 0.81 -3.58 7.33
N ARG A 133 1.73 -4.49 7.66
CA ARG A 133 2.54 -4.38 8.88
C ARG A 133 3.35 -3.08 8.91
N GLU A 134 3.97 -2.70 7.80
CA GLU A 134 4.77 -1.47 7.76
C GLU A 134 3.88 -0.21 7.72
N PHE A 135 2.68 -0.27 7.14
CA PHE A 135 1.72 0.83 7.15
C PHE A 135 1.19 1.12 8.55
N LEU A 136 0.81 0.09 9.32
CA LEU A 136 0.24 0.26 10.65
C LEU A 136 1.20 0.97 11.62
N LYS A 137 2.51 0.78 11.47
CA LYS A 137 3.56 1.47 12.25
C LYS A 137 3.61 2.99 12.02
N VAL A 138 3.04 3.48 10.92
CA VAL A 138 3.02 4.90 10.59
C VAL A 138 2.02 5.66 11.47
N GLY A 139 0.97 4.97 11.94
CA GLY A 139 -0.09 5.59 12.73
C GLY A 139 -0.94 6.58 11.92
N TRP A 140 -0.98 6.46 10.58
CA TRP A 140 -1.82 7.28 9.72
C TRP A 140 -3.16 6.59 9.44
N TRP A 141 -3.97 6.47 10.49
CA TRP A 141 -5.30 5.87 10.47
C TRP A 141 -6.20 6.47 11.56
#